data_AF-A0A2W6DF57-F1
#
_entry.id   AF-A0A2W6DF57-F1
#
_cell.length_a   1.000
_cell.length_b   1.000
_cell.length_c   1.000
_cell.angle_alpha   90.00
_cell.angle_beta   90.00
_cell.angle_gamma   90.00
#
_symmetry.space_group_name_H-M   'P 1'
#
loop_
_entity.id
_entity.type
_entity.pdbx_description
1 polymer ?
#
loop_
_entity_poly.entity_id
_entity_poly.type
_entity_poly.pdbx_seq_one_letter_code
_entity_poly.pdbx_strand_id
1 'polypeptide(L)' 'MSPRSKEFYDRARERLQGARKNLEQGEYAITVGAAYYAMLYGARAALSERDRHAKTHRGTWNMLRQTLVADG' A
#
# COMPACT_ATOMS: atom_id res chain seq x y z
N MET A 1 10.08 5.73 -11.31
CA MET A 1 9.65 4.54 -10.55
C MET A 1 10.67 3.44 -10.68
N SER A 2 11.31 3.09 -9.56
CA SER A 2 12.19 1.92 -9.42
C SER A 2 11.42 0.62 -9.73
N PRO A 3 12.09 -0.46 -10.18
CA PRO A 3 11.45 -1.74 -10.46
C PRO A 3 10.64 -2.27 -9.26
N ARG A 4 11.19 -2.13 -8.04
CA ARG A 4 10.53 -2.53 -6.80
C ARG A 4 9.31 -1.67 -6.47
N SER A 5 9.40 -0.35 -6.66
CA SER A 5 8.23 0.52 -6.49
C SER A 5 7.13 0.15 -7.48
N LYS A 6 7.48 -0.17 -8.73
CA LYS A 6 6.51 -0.59 -9.74
C LYS A 6 5.80 -1.87 -9.33
N GLU A 7 6.52 -2.89 -8.87
CA GLU A 7 5.92 -4.14 -8.39
C GLU A 7 4.91 -3.90 -7.25
N PHE A 8 5.27 -3.09 -6.26
CA PHE A 8 4.36 -2.75 -5.17
C PHE A 8 3.17 -1.91 -5.65
N TYR A 9 3.39 -0.95 -6.55
CA TYR A 9 2.33 -0.12 -7.09
C TYR A 9 1.30 -0.94 -7.90
N ASP A 10 1.76 -1.88 -8.72
CA ASP A 10 0.89 -2.76 -9.50
C ASP A 10 0.03 -3.63 -8.56
N ARG A 11 0.64 -4.22 -7.52
CA ARG A 11 -0.10 -4.95 -6.47
C ARG A 11 -1.10 -4.08 -5.72
N ALA A 12 -0.75 -2.82 -5.45
CA ALA A 12 -1.66 -1.88 -4.80
C ALA A 12 -2.90 -1.65 -5.68
N ARG A 13 -2.72 -1.48 -6.99
CA ARG A 13 -3.82 -1.32 -7.95
C ARG A 13 -4.70 -2.55 -8.04
N GLU A 14 -4.12 -3.75 -8.10
CA GLU A 14 -4.86 -5.01 -8.12
C GLU A 14 -5.75 -5.14 -6.87
N ARG A 15 -5.19 -4.86 -5.68
CA ARG A 15 -5.94 -4.91 -4.42
C ARG A 15 -7.05 -3.87 -4.36
N LEU A 16 -6.80 -2.65 -4.86
CA LEU A 16 -7.83 -1.61 -4.92
C LEU A 16 -8.96 -1.99 -5.89
N GLN A 17 -8.63 -2.57 -7.04
CA GLN A 17 -9.65 -3.05 -7.99
C GLN A 17 -10.51 -4.15 -7.38
N GLY A 18 -9.89 -5.12 -6.69
CA GLY A 18 -10.61 -6.15 -5.95
C GLY A 18 -11.51 -5.58 -4.85
N ALA A 19 -11.00 -4.63 -4.06
CA ALA A 19 -11.78 -3.97 -3.02
C ALA A 19 -13.04 -3.28 -3.58
N ARG A 20 -12.94 -2.63 -4.75
CA ARG A 20 -14.09 -1.99 -5.41
C ARG A 20 -15.16 -3.00 -5.84
N LYS A 21 -14.75 -4.11 -6.45
CA LYS A 21 -15.69 -5.19 -6.85
C LYS A 21 -16.41 -5.79 -5.64
N ASN A 22 -15.67 -6.07 -4.57
CA ASN A 22 -16.25 -6.63 -3.34
C ASN A 22 -17.21 -5.66 -2.66
N LEU A 23 -16.92 -4.35 -2.73
CA LEU A 23 -17.80 -3.31 -2.20
C LEU A 23 -19.13 -3.27 -2.95
N GLU A 24 -19.11 -3.35 -4.29
CA GLU A 24 -20.31 -3.41 -5.13
C GLU A 24 -21.18 -4.65 -4.80
N GLN A 25 -20.55 -5.73 -4.35
CA GLN A 25 -21.21 -6.98 -3.97
C GLN A 25 -21.66 -7.02 -2.49
N GLY A 26 -21.40 -5.96 -1.71
CA GLY A 26 -21.73 -5.91 -0.28
C GLY A 26 -20.82 -6.76 0.61
N GLU A 27 -19.69 -7.24 0.11
CA GLU A 27 -18.73 -8.07 0.85
C GLU A 27 -17.78 -7.20 1.70
N TYR A 28 -18.33 -6.53 2.71
CA TYR A 28 -17.62 -5.47 3.45
C TYR A 28 -16.36 -5.96 4.19
N ALA A 29 -16.42 -7.12 4.86
CA ALA A 29 -15.28 -7.64 5.61
C ALA A 29 -14.05 -7.89 4.70
N ILE A 30 -14.29 -8.45 3.51
CA ILE A 30 -13.24 -8.71 2.52
C ILE A 30 -12.76 -7.40 1.89
N THR A 31 -13.69 -6.47 1.63
CA THR A 31 -13.39 -5.13 1.11
C THR A 31 -12.39 -4.38 1.99
N VAL A 32 -12.60 -4.35 3.31
CA VAL A 32 -11.70 -3.66 4.25
C VAL A 32 -10.30 -4.27 4.21
N GLY A 33 -10.19 -5.60 4.20
CA GLY A 33 -8.91 -6.29 4.08
C GLY A 33 -8.19 -5.95 2.77
N ALA A 34 -8.90 -5.99 1.64
CA ALA A 34 -8.33 -5.65 0.33
C ALA A 34 -7.87 -4.18 0.26
N ALA A 35 -8.68 -3.24 0.76
CA ALA A 35 -8.33 -1.82 0.83
C ALA A 35 -7.10 -1.56 1.72
N TYR A 36 -7.00 -2.25 2.86
CA TYR A 36 -5.82 -2.19 3.72
C TYR A 36 -4.54 -2.60 2.99
N TYR A 37 -4.56 -3.75 2.29
CA TYR A 37 -3.40 -4.20 1.53
C TYR A 37 -3.08 -3.30 0.33
N ALA A 38 -4.09 -2.69 -0.30
CA ALA A 38 -3.87 -1.68 -1.33
C ALA A 38 -3.05 -0.50 -0.78
N MET A 39 -3.44 0.03 0.38
CA MET A 39 -2.69 1.10 1.04
C MET A 39 -1.30 0.65 1.48
N LEU A 40 -1.16 -0.55 2.04
CA LEU A 40 0.13 -1.08 2.50
C LEU A 40 1.14 -1.22 1.34
N TYR A 41 0.69 -1.73 0.20
CA TYR A 41 1.53 -1.82 -0.99
C TYR A 41 1.84 -0.44 -1.58
N GLY A 42 0.87 0.47 -1.62
CA GLY A 42 1.11 1.86 -2.01
C GLY A 42 2.18 2.55 -1.16
N ALA A 43 2.10 2.37 0.17
CA ALA A 43 3.11 2.88 1.10
C ALA A 43 4.50 2.29 0.85
N ARG A 44 4.60 0.98 0.60
CA ARG A 44 5.87 0.33 0.26
C ARG A 44 6.42 0.78 -1.10
N ALA A 45 5.56 1.06 -2.07
CA ALA A 45 5.96 1.64 -3.35
C ALA A 45 6.58 3.03 -3.13
N ALA A 46 5.89 3.91 -2.41
CA ALA A 46 6.37 5.25 -2.12
C ALA A 46 7.69 5.27 -1.33
N LEU A 47 7.86 4.37 -0.35
CA LEU A 47 9.12 4.20 0.37
C LEU A 47 10.24 3.67 -0.53
N SER A 48 9.93 2.78 -1.48
CA SER A 48 10.91 2.24 -2.42
C SER A 48 11.49 3.32 -3.35
N GLU A 49 10.70 4.34 -3.72
CA GLU A 49 11.22 5.51 -4.47
C GLU A 49 12.25 6.33 -3.68
N ARG A 50 12.31 6.15 -2.37
CA ARG A 50 13.30 6.78 -1.47
C ARG A 50 14.36 5.79 -0.99
N ASP A 51 14.46 4.61 -1.61
CA ASP A 51 15.30 3.48 -1.21
C ASP A 51 15.15 3.09 0.28
N ARG A 52 13.93 3.22 0.81
CA ARG A 52 13.57 2.83 2.18
C ARG A 52 12.72 1.56 2.16
N HIS A 53 13.05 0.59 3.02
CA HIS A 53 12.43 -0.74 2.99
C HIS A 53 12.03 -1.19 4.40
N ALA A 54 10.75 -1.56 4.58
CA ALA A 54 10.22 -2.08 5.84
C ALA A 54 9.72 -3.52 5.70
N LYS A 55 10.06 -4.36 6.69
CA LYS A 55 9.70 -5.79 6.70
C LYS A 55 8.32 -6.06 7.32
N THR A 56 7.88 -5.24 8.27
CA THR A 56 6.60 -5.42 8.99
C THR A 56 5.59 -4.34 8.62
N HIS A 57 4.30 -4.60 8.83
CA HIS A 57 3.26 -3.61 8.54
C HIS A 57 3.41 -2.36 9.41
N ARG A 58 3.59 -2.55 10.72
CA ARG A 58 3.88 -1.44 11.66
C ARG A 58 5.13 -0.66 11.25
N GLY A 59 6.17 -1.37 10.80
CA GLY A 59 7.39 -0.76 10.28
C GLY A 59 7.13 0.10 9.05
N THR A 60 6.31 -0.38 8.10
CA THR A 60 5.93 0.40 6.91
C THR A 60 5.27 1.71 7.31
N TRP A 61 4.30 1.69 8.22
CA TRP A 61 3.58 2.91 8.61
C TRP A 61 4.45 3.91 9.36
N ASN A 62 5.27 3.44 10.30
CA ASN A 62 6.22 4.30 11.01
C ASN A 62 7.21 4.95 10.04
N MET A 63 7.77 4.16 9.13
CA MET A 63 8.75 4.63 8.15
C MET A 63 8.14 5.57 7.12
N LEU A 64 6.92 5.29 6.66
CA LEU A 64 6.17 6.16 5.76
C LEU A 64 5.96 7.55 6.38
N ARG A 65 5.50 7.57 7.63
CA ARG A 65 5.32 8.81 8.40
C ARG A 65 6.63 9.58 8.49
N GLN A 66 7.73 8.91 8.88
CA GLN A 66 9.03 9.56 9.02
C GLN A 66 9.56 10.11 7.68
N THR A 67 9.41 9.36 6.60
CA THR A 67 10.09 9.66 5.31
C THR A 67 9.32 10.64 4.42
N LEU A 68 7.99 10.64 4.50
CA LEU A 68 7.13 11.38 3.56
C LEU A 68 6.17 12.37 4.23
N VAL A 69 6.00 12.30 5.55
CA VAL A 69 5.04 13.17 6.28
C VAL A 69 5.75 14.11 7.24
N ALA A 70 6.72 13.62 8.01
CA ALA A 70 7.42 14.42 9.01
C ALA A 70 8.45 15.39 8.41
N ASP A 71 8.97 15.08 7.22
CA ASP A 71 9.92 15.92 6.47
C ASP A 71 9.20 16.86 5.46
N GLY A 72 7.87 17.01 5.54
CA GLY A 72 7.04 17.76 4.58
C GLY A 72 6.32 18.96 5.18
#